data_AF-A8FQL3-F1
#
_entry.id   AF-A8FQL3-F1
#
_cell.length_a   1.000
_cell.length_b   1.000
_cell.length_c   1.000
_cell.angle_alpha   90.00
_cell.angle_beta   90.00
_cell.angle_gamma   90.00
#
_symmetry.space_group_name_H-M   'P 1'
#
loop_
_entity.id
_entity.type
_entity.pdbx_description
1 polymer ?
#
loop_
_entity_poly.entity_id
_entity_poly.type
_entity_poly.pdbx_seq_one_letter_code
_entity_poly.pdbx_strand_id
1 'polypeptide(L)'
;MLFNNGLKQENAALKQQLQELKDKHDQEIKELVEELKRKDFEHNKLHQEQQLDATLITSNLRGGRMLETIRTGLANSAEELIHENEELKQLDEMFAQTHTALSQLEARAQKISEQTDSTMNSATALDETAKSIGQLIVAIQDISSQTNLLALNAAIEAARAGEAGRGFAVVADEVRTLAGNAHEASDKIERLVNRVLGQTHEIKTSISENQLYAADISASSEQIDVIVKEVLSKSQHMQKVIHLATARSFLDTVKLDHAVWKNNVYSHLQERDYQAQVNKHTECRLGKWYFEGAGAEQYSHLASFNGLNQPHQLVHDSGHHAIQAGQSGDQHALIKHVEAMEDASEGVVHSIDRLLGEVTSEQRRAL
;
A
#
# COMPACT_ATOMS: atom_id res chain seq x y z
N MET A 1 3.72 -41.22 -120.04
CA MET A 1 2.81 -40.26 -119.36
C MET A 1 2.28 -40.74 -118.00
N LEU A 2 2.51 -41.98 -117.57
CA LEU A 2 1.97 -42.51 -116.30
C LEU A 2 2.71 -42.02 -115.03
N PHE A 3 4.02 -41.70 -115.12
CA PHE A 3 4.83 -41.22 -113.99
C PHE A 3 4.47 -39.82 -113.48
N ASN A 4 3.88 -38.96 -114.32
CA ASN A 4 3.57 -37.56 -114.00
C ASN A 4 2.22 -37.40 -113.27
N ASN A 5 1.34 -38.41 -113.36
CA ASN A 5 0.05 -38.42 -112.67
C ASN A 5 0.18 -38.85 -111.20
N GLY A 6 1.08 -39.80 -110.90
CA GLY A 6 1.38 -40.23 -109.53
C GLY A 6 1.95 -39.10 -108.67
N LEU A 7 2.94 -38.37 -109.20
CA LEU A 7 3.53 -37.20 -108.52
C LEU A 7 2.53 -36.06 -108.30
N LYS A 8 1.56 -35.85 -109.21
CA LYS A 8 0.49 -34.86 -109.03
C LYS A 8 -0.52 -35.25 -107.96
N GLN A 9 -0.90 -36.53 -107.91
CA GLN A 9 -1.77 -37.06 -106.85
C GLN A 9 -1.07 -37.00 -105.49
N GLU A 10 0.22 -37.34 -105.43
CA GLU A 10 1.02 -37.26 -104.21
C GLU A 10 1.21 -35.80 -103.74
N ASN A 11 1.44 -34.85 -104.65
CA ASN A 11 1.53 -33.43 -104.30
C ASN A 11 0.18 -32.86 -103.81
N ALA A 12 -0.94 -33.31 -104.39
CA ALA A 12 -2.27 -32.95 -103.93
C ALA A 12 -2.58 -33.55 -102.54
N ALA A 13 -2.21 -34.81 -102.31
CA ALA A 13 -2.35 -35.48 -101.01
C ALA A 13 -1.47 -34.81 -99.93
N LEU A 14 -0.23 -34.45 -100.24
CA LEU A 14 0.66 -33.72 -99.33
C LEU A 14 0.14 -32.32 -99.01
N LYS A 15 -0.44 -31.60 -99.99
CA LYS A 15 -1.08 -30.30 -99.74
C LYS A 15 -2.32 -30.42 -98.86
N GLN A 16 -3.12 -31.46 -99.06
CA GLN A 16 -4.27 -31.75 -98.21
C GLN A 16 -3.83 -32.08 -96.78
N GLN A 17 -2.84 -32.96 -96.61
CA GLN A 17 -2.26 -33.28 -95.30
C GLN A 17 -1.66 -32.04 -94.62
N LEU A 18 -0.99 -31.17 -95.38
CA LEU A 18 -0.44 -29.92 -94.85
C LEU A 18 -1.55 -28.98 -94.38
N GLN A 19 -2.67 -28.89 -95.11
CA GLN A 19 -3.82 -28.08 -94.72
C GLN A 19 -4.53 -28.65 -93.50
N GLU A 20 -4.77 -29.97 -93.45
CA GLU A 20 -5.33 -30.67 -92.29
C GLU A 20 -4.46 -30.49 -91.04
N LEU A 21 -3.13 -30.57 -91.20
CA LEU A 21 -2.18 -30.34 -90.10
C LEU A 21 -2.19 -28.88 -89.65
N LYS A 22 -2.33 -27.93 -90.57
CA LYS A 22 -2.39 -26.50 -90.26
C LYS A 22 -3.69 -26.15 -89.52
N ASP A 23 -4.82 -26.68 -89.97
CA ASP A 23 -6.12 -26.50 -89.31
C ASP A 23 -6.12 -27.15 -87.92
N LYS A 24 -5.47 -28.31 -87.76
CA LYS A 24 -5.28 -28.96 -86.46
C LYS A 24 -4.41 -28.11 -85.52
N HIS A 25 -3.27 -27.59 -85.99
CA HIS A 25 -2.43 -26.71 -85.17
C HIS A 25 -3.14 -25.40 -84.82
N ASP A 26 -3.90 -24.80 -85.75
CA ASP A 26 -4.67 -23.58 -85.48
C ASP A 26 -5.76 -23.83 -84.42
N GLN A 27 -6.34 -25.02 -84.40
CA GLN A 27 -7.28 -25.45 -83.36
C GLN A 27 -6.57 -25.67 -82.00
N GLU A 28 -5.43 -26.37 -81.97
CA GLU A 28 -4.62 -26.56 -80.77
C GLU A 28 -4.14 -25.21 -80.18
N ILE A 29 -3.73 -24.26 -81.04
CA ILE A 29 -3.35 -22.90 -80.61
C ILE A 29 -4.54 -22.19 -79.96
N LYS A 30 -5.74 -22.28 -80.55
CA LYS A 30 -6.95 -21.66 -79.96
C LYS A 30 -7.28 -22.26 -78.60
N GLU A 31 -7.19 -23.58 -78.46
CA GLU A 31 -7.45 -24.27 -77.19
C GLU A 31 -6.43 -23.87 -76.12
N LEU A 32 -5.14 -23.83 -76.47
CA LEU A 32 -4.08 -23.37 -75.56
C LEU A 32 -4.25 -21.90 -75.15
N VAL A 33 -4.68 -21.02 -76.07
CA VAL A 33 -4.94 -19.61 -75.77
C VAL A 33 -6.12 -19.44 -74.79
N GLU A 34 -7.19 -20.21 -74.96
CA GLU A 34 -8.31 -20.18 -74.02
C GLU A 34 -7.93 -20.77 -72.65
N GLU A 35 -7.12 -21.84 -72.63
CA GLU A 35 -6.58 -22.38 -71.38
C GLU A 35 -5.66 -21.38 -70.67
N LEU A 36 -4.80 -20.68 -71.40
CA LEU A 36 -3.93 -19.64 -70.85
C LEU A 36 -4.75 -18.50 -70.22
N LYS A 37 -5.79 -18.01 -70.91
CA LYS A 37 -6.70 -16.99 -70.37
C LYS A 37 -7.38 -17.45 -69.09
N ARG A 38 -7.83 -18.71 -69.03
CA ARG A 38 -8.42 -19.29 -67.82
C ARG A 38 -7.40 -19.33 -66.67
N LYS A 39 -6.17 -19.75 -66.96
CA LYS A 39 -5.09 -19.81 -65.96
C LYS A 39 -4.67 -18.43 -65.47
N ASP A 40 -4.61 -17.43 -66.35
CA ASP A 40 -4.36 -16.03 -65.98
C ASP A 40 -5.48 -15.48 -65.07
N PHE A 41 -6.74 -15.82 -65.37
CA PHE A 41 -7.86 -15.44 -64.52
C PHE A 41 -7.77 -16.10 -63.13
N GLU A 42 -7.52 -17.41 -63.07
CA GLU A 42 -7.30 -18.14 -61.81
C GLU A 42 -6.12 -17.57 -61.02
N HIS A 43 -5.00 -17.28 -61.67
CA HIS A 43 -3.82 -16.71 -61.04
C HIS A 43 -4.09 -15.31 -60.48
N ASN A 44 -4.77 -14.45 -61.23
CA ASN A 44 -5.13 -13.10 -60.77
C ASN A 44 -6.09 -13.15 -59.57
N LYS A 45 -7.05 -14.09 -59.58
CA LYS A 45 -7.94 -14.32 -58.45
C LYS A 45 -7.16 -14.77 -57.21
N LEU A 46 -6.31 -15.78 -57.36
CA LEU A 46 -5.48 -16.31 -56.26
C LEU A 46 -4.54 -15.22 -55.71
N HIS A 47 -3.97 -14.39 -56.58
CA HIS A 47 -3.11 -13.27 -56.19
C HIS A 47 -3.87 -12.21 -55.39
N GLN A 48 -5.10 -11.88 -55.77
CA GLN A 48 -5.96 -10.97 -55.00
C GLN A 48 -6.31 -11.55 -53.63
N GLU A 49 -6.68 -12.83 -53.56
CA GLU A 49 -6.96 -13.53 -52.30
C GLU A 49 -5.72 -13.53 -51.38
N GLN A 50 -4.55 -13.84 -51.92
CA GLN A 50 -3.28 -13.82 -51.17
C GLN A 50 -2.90 -12.41 -50.69
N GLN A 51 -3.14 -11.36 -51.50
CA GLN A 51 -2.92 -9.98 -51.08
C GLN A 51 -3.86 -9.56 -49.95
N LEU A 52 -5.13 -9.97 -50.01
CA LEU A 52 -6.11 -9.72 -48.95
C LEU A 52 -5.66 -10.38 -47.64
N ASP A 53 -5.30 -11.66 -47.69
CA ASP A 53 -4.81 -12.41 -46.52
C ASP A 53 -3.55 -11.78 -45.92
N ALA A 54 -2.57 -11.42 -46.75
CA ALA A 54 -1.35 -10.76 -46.30
C ALA A 54 -1.63 -9.40 -45.63
N THR A 55 -2.59 -8.64 -46.16
CA THR A 55 -3.01 -7.35 -45.58
C THR A 55 -3.70 -7.53 -44.22
N LEU A 56 -4.57 -8.54 -44.10
CA LEU A 56 -5.24 -8.86 -42.83
C LEU A 56 -4.25 -9.32 -41.76
N ILE A 57 -3.31 -10.20 -42.10
CA ILE A 57 -2.28 -10.68 -41.16
C ILE A 57 -1.41 -9.50 -40.69
N THR A 58 -0.91 -8.68 -41.62
CA THR A 58 -0.10 -7.50 -41.27
C THR A 58 -0.87 -6.54 -40.36
N SER A 59 -2.17 -6.34 -40.61
CA SER A 59 -3.02 -5.48 -39.80
C SER A 59 -3.24 -6.06 -38.39
N ASN A 60 -3.42 -7.37 -38.27
CA ASN A 60 -3.54 -8.06 -36.98
C ASN A 60 -2.23 -7.98 -36.17
N LEU A 61 -1.08 -8.25 -36.78
CA LEU A 61 0.23 -8.11 -36.11
C LEU A 61 0.49 -6.67 -35.67
N ARG A 62 0.10 -5.68 -36.49
CA ARG A 62 0.14 -4.27 -36.11
C ARG A 62 -0.69 -3.96 -34.87
N GLY A 63 -1.85 -4.60 -34.72
CA GLY A 63 -2.68 -4.53 -33.52
C GLY A 63 -1.97 -5.05 -32.27
N GLY A 64 -1.06 -6.01 -32.42
CA GLY A 64 -0.18 -6.51 -31.35
C GLY A 64 0.65 -5.44 -30.66
N ARG A 65 0.98 -4.32 -31.33
CA ARG A 65 1.68 -3.19 -30.70
C ARG A 65 0.88 -2.52 -29.59
N MET A 66 -0.44 -2.64 -29.59
CA MET A 66 -1.27 -2.19 -28.47
C MET A 66 -1.03 -3.05 -27.23
N LEU A 67 -0.82 -4.36 -27.39
CA LEU A 67 -0.48 -5.26 -26.28
C LEU A 67 0.82 -4.85 -25.60
N GLU A 68 1.82 -4.40 -26.37
CA GLU A 68 3.08 -3.87 -25.84
C GLU A 68 2.87 -2.64 -24.95
N THR A 69 1.94 -1.76 -25.34
CA THR A 69 1.60 -0.56 -24.57
C THR A 69 0.87 -0.94 -23.28
N ILE A 70 -0.11 -1.85 -23.36
CA ILE A 70 -0.83 -2.36 -22.19
C ILE A 70 0.13 -3.06 -21.23
N ARG A 71 1.03 -3.90 -21.75
CA ARG A 71 2.04 -4.61 -20.97
C ARG A 71 2.94 -3.65 -20.20
N THR A 72 3.39 -2.59 -20.87
CA THR A 72 4.22 -1.55 -20.23
C THR A 72 3.44 -0.81 -19.15
N GLY A 73 2.18 -0.48 -19.39
CA GLY A 73 1.29 0.10 -18.38
C GLY A 73 1.13 -0.79 -17.14
N LEU A 74 0.88 -2.09 -17.33
CA LEU A 74 0.77 -3.05 -16.22
C LEU A 74 2.07 -3.22 -15.44
N ALA A 75 3.21 -3.25 -16.13
CA ALA A 75 4.51 -3.32 -15.48
C ALA A 75 4.74 -2.09 -14.57
N ASN A 76 4.42 -0.90 -15.05
CA ASN A 76 4.50 0.33 -14.25
C ASN A 76 3.54 0.29 -13.05
N SER A 77 2.30 -0.17 -13.24
CA SER A 77 1.35 -0.34 -12.14
C SER A 77 1.83 -1.36 -11.09
N ALA A 78 2.58 -2.39 -11.48
CA ALA A 78 3.19 -3.32 -10.54
C ALA A 78 4.28 -2.64 -9.69
N GLU A 79 5.09 -1.76 -10.29
CA GLU A 79 6.10 -0.97 -9.57
C GLU A 79 5.44 0.03 -8.60
N GLU A 80 4.38 0.72 -9.01
CA GLU A 80 3.61 1.62 -8.14
C GLU A 80 3.03 0.87 -6.93
N LEU A 81 2.50 -0.34 -7.11
CA LEU A 81 1.98 -1.16 -6.01
C LEU A 81 3.07 -1.62 -5.04
N ILE A 82 4.29 -1.87 -5.53
CA ILE A 82 5.43 -2.20 -4.66
C ILE A 82 5.79 -0.97 -3.82
N HIS A 83 5.84 0.21 -4.42
CA HIS A 83 6.09 1.46 -3.70
C HIS A 83 5.03 1.72 -2.62
N GLU A 84 3.75 1.54 -2.93
CA GLU A 84 2.66 1.69 -1.95
C GLU A 84 2.75 0.68 -0.80
N ASN A 85 3.28 -0.52 -1.06
CA ASN A 85 3.55 -1.48 0.01
C ASN A 85 4.61 -0.98 0.99
N GLU A 86 5.63 -0.28 0.51
CA GLU A 86 6.68 0.32 1.35
C GLU A 86 6.14 1.48 2.17
N GLU A 87 5.30 2.34 1.59
CA GLU A 87 4.63 3.43 2.33
C GLU A 87 3.75 2.90 3.47
N LEU A 88 3.00 1.82 3.24
CA LEU A 88 2.21 1.18 4.31
C LEU A 88 3.06 0.63 5.45
N LYS A 89 4.27 0.12 5.17
CA LYS A 89 5.17 -0.35 6.23
C LYS A 89 5.64 0.81 7.10
N GLN A 90 5.97 1.95 6.49
CA GLN A 90 6.32 3.17 7.24
C GLN A 90 5.14 3.65 8.08
N LEU A 91 3.92 3.57 7.56
CA LEU A 91 2.70 3.91 8.28
C LEU A 91 2.50 3.03 9.53
N ASP A 92 2.72 1.72 9.43
CA ASP A 92 2.64 0.81 10.58
C ASP A 92 3.67 1.16 11.68
N GLU A 93 4.90 1.53 11.30
CA GLU A 93 5.93 1.98 12.25
C GLU A 93 5.51 3.27 12.97
N MET A 94 4.94 4.24 12.24
CA MET A 94 4.42 5.48 12.83
C MET A 94 3.29 5.23 13.83
N PHE A 95 2.38 4.29 13.54
CA PHE A 95 1.32 3.93 14.47
C PHE A 95 1.83 3.16 15.70
N ALA A 96 2.86 2.32 15.55
CA ALA A 96 3.51 1.68 16.69
C ALA A 96 4.16 2.71 17.64
N GLN A 97 4.80 3.75 17.08
CA GLN A 97 5.33 4.87 17.85
C GLN A 97 4.21 5.66 18.55
N THR A 98 3.10 5.91 17.84
CA THR A 98 1.93 6.60 18.37
C THR A 98 1.31 5.84 19.54
N HIS A 99 1.14 4.52 19.42
CA HIS A 99 0.66 3.67 20.51
C HIS A 99 1.57 3.75 21.74
N THR A 100 2.89 3.70 21.54
CA THR A 100 3.86 3.86 22.64
C THR A 100 3.73 5.21 23.33
N ALA A 101 3.53 6.29 22.57
CA ALA A 101 3.33 7.63 23.11
C ALA A 101 2.02 7.73 23.92
N LEU A 102 0.94 7.06 23.49
CA LEU A 102 -0.33 7.01 24.23
C LEU A 102 -0.18 6.29 25.58
N SER A 103 0.47 5.14 25.63
CA SER A 103 0.74 4.45 26.90
C SER A 103 1.58 5.31 27.86
N GLN A 104 2.50 6.12 27.33
CA GLN A 104 3.25 7.07 28.14
C GLN A 104 2.38 8.24 28.64
N LEU A 105 1.42 8.73 27.84
CA LEU A 105 0.49 9.78 28.25
C LEU A 105 -0.44 9.29 29.36
N GLU A 106 -0.97 8.08 29.25
CA GLU A 106 -1.79 7.44 30.27
C GLU A 106 -1.03 7.31 31.59
N ALA A 107 0.20 6.79 31.55
CA ALA A 107 1.06 6.69 32.74
C ALA A 107 1.35 8.07 33.38
N ARG A 108 1.50 9.12 32.56
CA ARG A 108 1.69 10.49 33.07
C ARG A 108 0.41 11.04 33.69
N ALA A 109 -0.75 10.80 33.09
CA ALA A 109 -2.04 11.23 33.64
C ALA A 109 -2.30 10.57 35.00
N GLN A 110 -2.04 9.27 35.12
CA GLN A 110 -2.13 8.56 36.40
C GLN A 110 -1.19 9.18 37.44
N LYS A 111 0.07 9.45 37.07
CA LYS A 111 1.04 10.08 37.98
C LYS A 111 0.60 11.48 38.43
N ILE A 112 -0.01 12.26 37.53
CA ILE A 112 -0.60 13.56 37.89
C ILE A 112 -1.69 13.35 38.94
N SER A 113 -2.61 12.39 38.73
CA SER A 113 -3.69 12.08 39.68
C SER A 113 -3.16 11.69 41.06
N GLU A 114 -2.13 10.84 41.13
CA GLU A 114 -1.51 10.44 42.39
C GLU A 114 -0.85 11.64 43.11
N GLN A 115 -0.21 12.52 42.34
CA GLN A 115 0.45 13.71 42.88
C GLN A 115 -0.57 14.76 43.36
N THR A 116 -1.67 14.96 42.65
CA THR A 116 -2.76 15.86 43.07
C THR A 116 -3.43 15.36 44.34
N ASP A 117 -3.66 14.06 44.49
CA ASP A 117 -4.23 13.48 45.71
C ASP A 117 -3.32 13.70 46.93
N SER A 118 -2.02 13.45 46.77
CA SER A 118 -1.02 13.72 47.82
C SER A 118 -0.96 15.21 48.19
N THR A 119 -1.03 16.09 47.20
CA THR A 119 -1.03 17.54 47.41
C THR A 119 -2.32 18.00 48.09
N MET A 120 -3.48 17.39 47.77
CA MET A 120 -4.76 17.69 48.42
C MET A 120 -4.73 17.33 49.91
N ASN A 121 -4.15 16.17 50.24
CA ASN A 121 -3.96 15.76 51.63
C ASN A 121 -3.07 16.75 52.41
N SER A 122 -1.97 17.18 51.79
CA SER A 122 -1.05 18.18 52.38
C SER A 122 -1.73 19.53 52.58
N ALA A 123 -2.50 20.01 51.60
CA ALA A 123 -3.27 21.24 51.71
C ALA A 123 -4.37 21.15 52.77
N THR A 124 -4.98 19.98 52.96
CA THR A 124 -5.97 19.73 54.01
C THR A 124 -5.34 19.78 55.40
N ALA A 125 -4.18 19.13 55.58
CA ALA A 125 -3.43 19.20 56.84
C ALA A 125 -2.97 20.64 57.16
N LEU A 126 -2.56 21.41 56.15
CA LEU A 126 -2.19 22.83 56.32
C LEU A 126 -3.39 23.69 56.73
N ASP A 127 -4.56 23.46 56.12
CA ASP A 127 -5.82 24.14 56.46
C ASP A 127 -6.23 23.87 57.92
N GLU A 128 -6.14 22.62 58.38
CA GLU A 128 -6.42 22.23 59.76
C GLU A 128 -5.41 22.84 60.76
N THR A 129 -4.13 22.84 60.40
CA THR A 129 -3.06 23.44 61.22
C THR A 129 -3.27 24.95 61.35
N ALA A 130 -3.54 25.64 60.24
CA ALA A 130 -3.78 27.07 60.23
C ALA A 130 -5.03 27.45 61.04
N LYS A 131 -6.12 26.68 60.94
CA LYS A 131 -7.32 26.85 61.79
C LYS A 131 -7.01 26.68 63.28
N SER A 132 -6.21 25.67 63.63
CA SER A 132 -5.79 25.43 65.02
C SER A 132 -4.94 26.58 65.57
N ILE A 133 -4.02 27.11 64.76
CA ILE A 133 -3.24 28.31 65.12
C ILE A 133 -4.17 29.51 65.29
N GLY A 134 -5.15 29.70 64.40
CA GLY A 134 -6.16 30.76 64.52
C GLY A 134 -6.90 30.71 65.87
N GLN A 135 -7.32 29.53 66.32
CA GLN A 135 -7.96 29.35 67.63
C GLN A 135 -7.03 29.73 68.80
N LEU A 136 -5.74 29.37 68.71
CA LEU A 136 -4.75 29.76 69.73
C LEU A 136 -4.52 31.28 69.76
N ILE A 137 -4.53 31.94 68.60
CA ILE A 137 -4.38 33.40 68.52
C ILE A 137 -5.55 34.12 69.19
N VAL A 138 -6.79 33.65 68.97
CA VAL A 138 -7.97 34.19 69.67
C VAL A 138 -7.81 34.04 71.20
N ALA A 139 -7.35 32.88 71.67
CA ALA A 139 -7.11 32.67 73.11
C ALA A 139 -6.01 33.61 73.66
N ILE A 140 -4.95 33.90 72.89
CA ILE A 140 -3.90 34.83 73.30
C ILE A 140 -4.43 36.27 73.32
N GLN A 141 -5.23 36.68 72.33
CA GLN A 141 -5.89 37.99 72.32
C GLN A 141 -6.80 38.17 73.54
N ASP A 142 -7.54 37.13 73.93
CA ASP A 142 -8.38 37.12 75.14
C ASP A 142 -7.53 37.25 76.42
N ILE A 143 -6.47 36.46 76.55
CA ILE A 143 -5.55 36.51 77.70
C ILE A 143 -4.88 37.89 77.80
N SER A 144 -4.40 38.43 76.68
CA SER A 144 -3.80 39.76 76.61
C SER A 144 -4.81 40.84 77.02
N SER A 145 -6.06 40.77 76.54
CA SER A 145 -7.12 41.71 76.91
C SER A 145 -7.47 41.63 78.40
N GLN A 146 -7.57 40.42 78.97
CA GLN A 146 -7.78 40.22 80.40
C GLN A 146 -6.60 40.74 81.23
N THR A 147 -5.37 40.48 80.79
CA THR A 147 -4.15 40.95 81.46
C THR A 147 -4.08 42.48 81.43
N ASN A 148 -4.43 43.10 80.31
CA ASN A 148 -4.53 44.55 80.18
C ASN A 148 -5.58 45.15 81.14
N LEU A 149 -6.74 44.52 81.29
CA LEU A 149 -7.77 44.93 82.24
C LEU A 149 -7.33 44.74 83.70
N LEU A 150 -6.67 43.63 84.03
CA LEU A 150 -6.12 43.37 85.36
C LEU A 150 -5.04 44.39 85.71
N ALA A 151 -4.14 44.69 84.78
CA ALA A 151 -3.10 45.70 84.94
C ALA A 151 -3.70 47.10 85.13
N LEU A 152 -4.75 47.44 84.39
CA LEU A 152 -5.48 48.69 84.57
C LEU A 152 -6.10 48.79 85.98
N ASN A 153 -6.77 47.73 86.44
CA ASN A 153 -7.35 47.71 87.79
C ASN A 153 -6.26 47.83 88.87
N ALA A 154 -5.11 47.17 88.68
CA ALA A 154 -3.96 47.27 89.59
C ALA A 154 -3.35 48.70 89.59
N ALA A 155 -3.25 49.35 88.43
CA ALA A 155 -2.78 50.72 88.32
C ALA A 155 -3.72 51.71 89.04
N ILE A 156 -5.04 51.50 88.94
CA ILE A 156 -6.05 52.30 89.65
C ILE A 156 -5.90 52.13 91.17
N GLU A 157 -5.77 50.90 91.66
CA GLU A 157 -5.65 50.65 93.11
C GLU A 157 -4.30 51.12 93.65
N ALA A 158 -3.22 51.01 92.87
CA ALA A 158 -1.91 51.57 93.20
C ALA A 158 -1.94 53.10 93.30
N ALA A 159 -2.67 53.78 92.41
CA ALA A 159 -2.90 55.23 92.51
C ALA A 159 -3.73 55.60 93.76
N ARG A 160 -4.71 54.75 94.12
CA ARG A 160 -5.55 54.93 95.31
C ARG A 160 -4.79 54.79 96.62
N ALA A 161 -3.75 53.96 96.67
CA ALA A 161 -2.86 53.78 97.82
C ALA A 161 -1.83 54.93 98.00
N GLY A 162 -1.82 55.93 97.10
CA GLY A 162 -0.94 57.11 97.20
C GLY A 162 0.55 56.76 97.15
N GLU A 163 1.36 57.36 98.02
CA GLU A 163 2.82 57.15 98.07
C GLU A 163 3.21 55.67 98.33
N ALA A 164 2.39 54.91 99.06
CA ALA A 164 2.66 53.50 99.34
C ALA A 164 2.48 52.59 98.10
N GLY A 165 1.69 53.03 97.11
CA GLY A 165 1.39 52.27 95.89
C GLY A 165 2.31 52.58 94.70
N ARG A 166 3.22 53.54 94.84
CA ARG A 166 4.00 54.09 93.71
C ARG A 166 4.86 53.06 92.97
N GLY A 167 5.45 52.10 93.69
CA GLY A 167 6.18 50.98 93.09
C GLY A 167 5.28 50.00 92.34
N PHE A 168 4.07 49.75 92.85
CA PHE A 168 3.08 48.90 92.20
C PHE A 168 2.49 49.54 90.94
N ALA A 169 2.34 50.87 90.91
CA ALA A 169 1.86 51.60 89.73
C ALA A 169 2.80 51.42 88.53
N VAL A 170 4.13 51.49 88.74
CA VAL A 170 5.13 51.28 87.68
C VAL A 170 5.06 49.85 87.12
N VAL A 171 4.92 48.85 87.99
CA VAL A 171 4.77 47.45 87.55
C VAL A 171 3.46 47.25 86.79
N ALA A 172 2.37 47.85 87.24
CA ALA A 172 1.08 47.76 86.57
C ALA A 172 1.11 48.39 85.17
N ASP A 173 1.75 49.54 84.99
CA ASP A 173 1.92 50.16 83.66
C ASP A 173 2.81 49.33 82.72
N GLU A 174 3.86 48.69 83.24
CA GLU A 174 4.72 47.79 82.45
C GLU A 174 3.95 46.55 81.99
N VAL A 175 3.18 45.92 82.90
CA VAL A 175 2.31 44.77 82.55
C VAL A 175 1.26 45.17 81.51
N ARG A 176 0.68 46.37 81.64
CA ARG A 176 -0.27 46.91 80.66
C ARG A 176 0.36 47.06 79.28
N THR A 177 1.58 47.60 79.22
CA THR A 177 2.34 47.77 77.98
C THR A 177 2.69 46.41 77.34
N LEU A 178 3.15 45.43 78.14
CA LEU A 178 3.41 44.07 77.68
C LEU A 178 2.15 43.40 77.13
N ALA A 179 1.01 43.56 77.81
CA ALA A 179 -0.27 43.05 77.34
C ALA A 179 -0.65 43.67 75.99
N GLY A 180 -0.54 44.99 75.82
CA GLY A 180 -0.77 45.68 74.54
C GLY A 180 0.13 45.18 73.42
N ASN A 181 1.43 45.01 73.68
CA ASN A 181 2.38 44.47 72.71
C ASN A 181 2.04 43.02 72.31
N ALA A 182 1.60 42.19 73.26
CA ALA A 182 1.15 40.83 72.99
C ALA A 182 -0.11 40.80 72.12
N HIS A 183 -1.04 41.75 72.31
CA HIS A 183 -2.23 41.90 71.47
C HIS A 183 -1.82 42.24 70.02
N GLU A 184 -0.98 43.26 69.84
CA GLU A 184 -0.53 43.70 68.51
C GLU A 184 0.26 42.60 67.77
N ALA A 185 1.07 41.83 68.50
CA ALA A 185 1.78 40.67 67.94
C ALA A 185 0.79 39.58 67.49
N SER A 186 -0.24 39.31 68.28
CA SER A 186 -1.28 38.32 67.96
C SER A 186 -2.07 38.72 66.71
N ASP A 187 -2.44 39.99 66.58
CA ASP A 187 -3.07 40.55 65.36
C ASP A 187 -2.21 40.38 64.11
N LYS A 188 -0.89 40.58 64.23
CA LYS A 188 0.04 40.36 63.12
C LYS A 188 0.06 38.89 62.70
N ILE A 189 0.04 37.96 63.67
CA ILE A 189 0.01 36.53 63.39
C ILE A 189 -1.33 36.12 62.77
N GLU A 190 -2.46 36.65 63.27
CA GLU A 190 -3.79 36.40 62.71
C GLU A 190 -3.85 36.74 61.21
N ARG A 191 -3.34 37.91 60.82
CA ARG A 191 -3.25 38.30 59.40
C ARG A 191 -2.41 37.33 58.57
N LEU A 192 -1.31 36.82 59.12
CA LEU A 192 -0.48 35.82 58.44
C LEU A 192 -1.21 34.48 58.28
N VAL A 193 -1.93 34.03 59.31
CA VAL A 193 -2.73 32.81 59.28
C VAL A 193 -3.85 32.92 58.24
N ASN A 194 -4.57 34.04 58.20
CA ASN A 194 -5.61 34.27 57.20
C ASN A 194 -5.05 34.28 55.77
N ARG A 195 -3.84 34.82 55.56
CA ARG A 195 -3.15 34.74 54.27
C ARG A 195 -2.82 33.29 53.89
N VAL A 196 -2.32 32.49 54.83
CA VAL A 196 -2.03 31.06 54.60
C VAL A 196 -3.30 30.29 54.24
N LEU A 197 -4.42 30.55 54.92
CA LEU A 197 -5.72 29.94 54.59
C LEU A 197 -6.17 30.31 53.17
N GLY A 198 -6.04 31.58 52.77
CA GLY A 198 -6.35 32.03 51.41
C GLY A 198 -5.51 31.33 50.35
N GLN A 199 -4.18 31.27 50.55
CA GLN A 199 -3.28 30.56 49.63
C GLN A 199 -3.57 29.05 49.58
N THR A 200 -3.94 28.45 50.71
CA THR A 200 -4.32 27.03 50.79
C THR A 200 -5.60 26.76 50.00
N HIS A 201 -6.56 27.68 50.04
CA HIS A 201 -7.78 27.59 49.24
C HIS A 201 -7.48 27.66 47.73
N GLU A 202 -6.64 28.60 47.30
CA GLU A 202 -6.19 28.69 45.90
C GLU A 202 -5.52 27.39 45.44
N ILE A 203 -4.63 26.81 46.26
CA ILE A 203 -3.98 25.52 45.98
C ILE A 203 -5.02 24.40 45.79
N LYS A 204 -6.03 24.31 46.67
CA LYS A 204 -7.10 23.28 46.56
C LYS A 204 -7.89 23.42 45.25
N THR A 205 -8.17 24.65 44.82
CA THR A 205 -8.82 24.92 43.53
C THR A 205 -7.96 24.45 42.37
N SER A 206 -6.68 24.83 42.32
CA SER A 206 -5.76 24.39 41.26
C SER A 206 -5.56 22.88 41.22
N ILE A 207 -5.59 22.20 42.36
CA ILE A 207 -5.54 20.72 42.40
C ILE A 207 -6.78 20.12 41.74
N SER A 208 -7.95 20.67 42.01
CA SER A 208 -9.22 20.19 41.43
C SER A 208 -9.23 20.35 39.91
N GLU A 209 -8.71 21.48 39.40
CA GLU A 209 -8.53 21.69 37.95
C GLU A 209 -7.54 20.69 37.34
N ASN A 210 -6.40 20.44 38.01
CA ASN A 210 -5.41 19.45 37.55
C ASN A 210 -5.96 18.02 37.51
N GLN A 211 -6.83 17.65 38.44
CA GLN A 211 -7.52 16.35 38.40
C GLN A 211 -8.45 16.24 37.17
N LEU A 212 -9.16 17.31 36.81
CA LEU A 212 -9.97 17.35 35.59
C LEU A 212 -9.10 17.20 34.33
N TYR A 213 -7.97 17.90 34.25
CA TYR A 213 -7.05 17.75 33.12
C TYR A 213 -6.46 16.34 33.01
N ALA A 214 -6.12 15.71 34.13
CA ALA A 214 -5.63 14.32 34.12
C ALA A 214 -6.70 13.33 33.62
N ALA A 215 -7.96 13.53 34.03
CA ALA A 215 -9.08 12.72 33.55
C ALA A 215 -9.33 12.92 32.04
N ASP A 216 -9.27 14.17 31.56
CA ASP A 216 -9.45 14.51 30.14
C ASP A 216 -8.34 13.93 29.26
N ILE A 217 -7.08 13.98 29.72
CA ILE A 217 -5.94 13.33 29.03
C ILE A 217 -6.16 11.81 28.95
N SER A 218 -6.65 11.18 30.02
CA SER A 218 -6.88 9.74 30.06
C SER A 218 -7.98 9.34 29.08
N ALA A 219 -9.13 10.04 29.10
CA ALA A 219 -10.23 9.79 28.18
C ALA A 219 -9.83 10.02 26.71
N SER A 220 -9.10 11.10 26.44
CA SER A 220 -8.57 11.40 25.10
C SER A 220 -7.59 10.32 24.62
N SER A 221 -6.73 9.82 25.52
CA SER A 221 -5.76 8.76 25.19
C SER A 221 -6.47 7.45 24.83
N GLU A 222 -7.52 7.09 25.56
CA GLU A 222 -8.35 5.91 25.26
C GLU A 222 -9.05 6.03 23.90
N GLN A 223 -9.61 7.21 23.59
CA GLN A 223 -10.23 7.45 22.27
C GLN A 223 -9.21 7.34 21.13
N ILE A 224 -8.00 7.90 21.30
CA ILE A 224 -6.97 7.81 20.26
C ILE A 224 -6.49 6.36 20.12
N ASP A 225 -6.38 5.58 21.20
CA ASP A 225 -6.00 4.16 21.14
C ASP A 225 -6.98 3.34 20.29
N VAL A 226 -8.29 3.57 20.44
CA VAL A 226 -9.31 2.94 19.58
C VAL A 226 -9.09 3.28 18.10
N ILE A 227 -8.82 4.55 17.79
CA ILE A 227 -8.57 5.00 16.42
C ILE A 227 -7.30 4.35 15.87
N VAL A 228 -6.21 4.32 16.63
CA VAL A 228 -4.94 3.70 16.24
C VAL A 228 -5.15 2.22 15.91
N LYS A 229 -5.88 1.48 16.75
CA LYS A 229 -6.23 0.07 16.50
C LYS A 229 -7.05 -0.10 15.21
N GLU A 230 -8.01 0.78 14.96
CA GLU A 230 -8.78 0.74 13.72
C GLU A 230 -7.90 0.98 12.50
N VAL A 231 -7.02 1.98 12.54
CA VAL A 231 -6.13 2.29 11.41
C VAL A 231 -5.13 1.16 11.17
N LEU A 232 -4.55 0.56 12.20
CA LEU A 232 -3.69 -0.62 12.06
C LEU A 232 -4.42 -1.79 11.39
N SER A 233 -5.68 -2.04 11.76
CA SER A 233 -6.50 -3.07 11.12
C SER A 233 -6.74 -2.77 9.64
N LYS A 234 -7.03 -1.51 9.28
CA LYS A 234 -7.18 -1.09 7.88
C LYS A 234 -5.86 -1.18 7.10
N SER A 235 -4.74 -0.82 7.72
CA SER A 235 -3.40 -0.93 7.13
C SER A 235 -3.07 -2.38 6.78
N GLN A 236 -3.29 -3.31 7.72
CA GLN A 236 -3.12 -4.75 7.48
C GLN A 236 -4.03 -5.27 6.36
N HIS A 237 -5.28 -4.79 6.30
CA HIS A 237 -6.17 -5.13 5.19
C HIS A 237 -5.62 -4.61 3.85
N MET A 238 -5.14 -3.37 3.82
CA MET A 238 -4.55 -2.77 2.62
C MET A 238 -3.29 -3.50 2.17
N GLN A 239 -2.41 -3.91 3.09
CA GLN A 239 -1.24 -4.73 2.76
C GLN A 239 -1.63 -6.04 2.05
N LYS A 240 -2.71 -6.71 2.49
CA LYS A 240 -3.22 -7.91 1.83
C LYS A 240 -3.75 -7.61 0.42
N VAL A 241 -4.49 -6.51 0.25
CA VAL A 241 -5.03 -6.08 -1.05
C VAL A 241 -3.91 -5.73 -2.02
N ILE A 242 -2.90 -4.97 -1.58
CA ILE A 242 -1.73 -4.62 -2.39
C ILE A 242 -0.96 -5.87 -2.78
N HIS A 243 -0.69 -6.79 -1.84
CA HIS A 243 -0.02 -8.05 -2.15
C HIS A 243 -0.75 -8.83 -3.26
N LEU A 244 -2.08 -8.92 -3.19
CA LEU A 244 -2.89 -9.56 -4.23
C LEU A 244 -2.80 -8.82 -5.57
N ALA A 245 -2.90 -7.48 -5.53
CA ALA A 245 -2.84 -6.64 -6.71
C ALA A 245 -1.48 -6.73 -7.40
N THR A 246 -0.38 -6.78 -6.64
CA THR A 246 0.98 -6.96 -7.16
C THR A 246 1.13 -8.32 -7.83
N ALA A 247 0.68 -9.40 -7.17
CA ALA A 247 0.72 -10.74 -7.75
C ALA A 247 -0.11 -10.81 -9.04
N ARG A 248 -1.32 -10.23 -9.05
CA ARG A 248 -2.16 -10.15 -10.26
C ARG A 248 -1.49 -9.36 -11.38
N SER A 249 -1.00 -8.15 -11.10
CA SER A 249 -0.37 -7.29 -12.09
C SER A 249 0.85 -7.96 -12.73
N PHE A 250 1.66 -8.63 -11.91
CA PHE A 250 2.78 -9.43 -12.39
C PHE A 250 2.34 -10.57 -13.32
N LEU A 251 1.36 -11.36 -12.89
CA LEU A 251 0.86 -12.51 -13.66
C LEU A 251 0.19 -12.08 -14.98
N ASP A 252 -0.55 -10.97 -14.97
CA ASP A 252 -1.15 -10.42 -16.19
C ASP A 252 -0.09 -9.80 -17.11
N THR A 253 0.97 -9.19 -16.56
CA THR A 253 2.15 -8.75 -17.33
C THR A 253 2.80 -9.93 -18.04
N VAL A 254 2.95 -11.07 -17.34
CA VAL A 254 3.52 -12.30 -17.92
C VAL A 254 2.66 -12.86 -19.06
N LYS A 255 1.33 -12.84 -18.94
CA LYS A 255 0.45 -13.25 -20.05
C LYS A 255 0.67 -12.38 -21.29
N LEU A 256 0.81 -11.06 -21.08
CA LEU A 256 1.08 -10.13 -22.16
C LEU A 256 2.49 -10.28 -22.74
N ASP A 257 3.51 -10.57 -21.91
CA ASP A 257 4.86 -10.92 -22.37
C ASP A 257 4.79 -12.06 -23.40
N HIS A 258 4.02 -13.12 -23.12
CA HIS A 258 3.84 -14.24 -24.06
C HIS A 258 3.05 -13.84 -25.31
N ALA A 259 1.97 -13.06 -25.16
CA ALA A 259 1.18 -12.61 -26.30
C ALA A 259 2.03 -11.75 -27.26
N VAL A 260 2.85 -10.84 -26.72
CA VAL A 260 3.83 -10.04 -27.48
C VAL A 260 4.88 -10.94 -28.10
N TRP A 261 5.43 -11.89 -27.34
CA TRP A 261 6.46 -12.80 -27.84
C TRP A 261 5.98 -13.64 -29.03
N LYS A 262 4.77 -14.22 -28.96
CA LYS A 262 4.17 -14.94 -30.09
C LYS A 262 3.92 -14.04 -31.29
N ASN A 263 3.49 -12.80 -31.07
CA ASN A 263 3.32 -11.82 -32.14
C ASN A 263 4.65 -11.51 -32.86
N ASN A 264 5.75 -11.45 -32.11
CA ASN A 264 7.10 -11.32 -32.69
C ASN A 264 7.48 -12.55 -33.51
N VAL A 265 7.21 -13.77 -33.03
CA VAL A 265 7.41 -15.01 -33.80
C VAL A 265 6.64 -14.95 -35.12
N TYR A 266 5.36 -14.57 -35.09
CA TYR A 266 4.55 -14.43 -36.30
C TYR A 266 5.10 -13.38 -37.26
N SER A 267 5.59 -12.26 -36.74
CA SER A 267 6.20 -11.20 -37.55
C SER A 267 7.44 -11.73 -38.28
N HIS A 268 8.33 -12.45 -37.58
CA HIS A 268 9.50 -13.09 -38.19
C HIS A 268 9.11 -14.12 -39.26
N LEU A 269 8.10 -14.96 -39.01
CA LEU A 269 7.61 -15.92 -39.99
C LEU A 269 7.00 -15.25 -41.22
N GLN A 270 6.21 -14.17 -41.03
CA GLN A 270 5.59 -13.41 -42.13
C GLN A 270 6.64 -12.72 -42.99
N GLU A 271 7.64 -12.08 -42.36
CA GLU A 271 8.73 -11.37 -43.02
C GLU A 271 9.79 -12.33 -43.61
N ARG A 272 9.67 -13.64 -43.33
CA ARG A 272 10.63 -14.70 -43.67
C ARG A 272 12.03 -14.45 -43.08
N ASP A 273 12.07 -13.78 -41.93
CA ASP A 273 13.29 -13.56 -41.16
C ASP A 273 13.58 -14.77 -40.26
N TYR A 274 14.10 -15.83 -40.87
CA TYR A 274 14.41 -17.07 -40.14
C TYR A 274 15.76 -17.05 -39.42
N GLN A 275 16.51 -15.94 -39.48
CA GLN A 275 17.76 -15.78 -38.71
C GLN A 275 17.52 -15.13 -37.34
N ALA A 276 16.31 -14.62 -37.11
CA ALA A 276 15.91 -14.05 -35.83
C ALA A 276 16.07 -15.07 -34.69
N GLN A 277 16.70 -14.63 -33.60
CA GLN A 277 16.79 -15.42 -32.37
C GLN A 277 15.72 -14.98 -31.40
N VAL A 278 14.89 -15.93 -30.98
CA VAL A 278 13.95 -15.74 -29.87
C VAL A 278 14.54 -16.34 -28.59
N ASN A 279 14.24 -15.76 -27.44
CA ASN A 279 14.79 -16.23 -26.17
C ASN A 279 14.22 -17.60 -25.75
N LYS A 280 14.93 -18.29 -24.85
CA LYS A 280 14.44 -19.52 -24.20
C LYS A 280 13.46 -19.19 -23.06
N HIS A 281 12.64 -20.17 -22.68
CA HIS A 281 11.69 -20.04 -21.58
C HIS A 281 12.37 -19.66 -20.25
N THR A 282 13.61 -20.11 -20.00
CA THR A 282 14.38 -19.77 -18.80
C THR A 282 14.88 -18.32 -18.79
N GLU A 283 14.96 -17.66 -19.94
CA GLU A 283 15.52 -16.31 -20.09
C GLU A 283 14.46 -15.22 -19.98
N CYS A 284 13.18 -15.58 -20.12
CA CYS A 284 12.05 -14.65 -20.06
C CYS A 284 11.72 -14.25 -18.61
N ARG A 285 10.87 -13.23 -18.44
CA ARG A 285 10.42 -12.76 -17.11
C ARG A 285 9.78 -13.89 -16.29
N LEU A 286 8.93 -14.71 -16.91
CA LEU A 286 8.27 -15.84 -16.26
C LEU A 286 9.28 -16.92 -15.85
N GLY A 287 10.24 -17.25 -16.71
CA GLY A 287 11.29 -18.22 -16.41
C GLY A 287 12.13 -17.80 -15.21
N LYS A 288 12.65 -16.57 -15.22
CA LYS A 288 13.44 -16.03 -14.10
C LYS A 288 12.64 -16.06 -12.79
N TRP A 289 11.38 -15.65 -12.83
CA TRP A 289 10.50 -15.67 -11.67
C TRP A 289 10.18 -17.10 -11.19
N TYR A 290 10.00 -18.04 -12.12
CA TYR A 290 9.67 -19.44 -11.83
C TYR A 290 10.84 -20.21 -11.23
N PHE A 291 12.06 -20.03 -11.75
CA PHE A 291 13.24 -20.82 -11.36
C PHE A 291 14.06 -20.19 -10.22
N GLU A 292 14.20 -18.86 -10.21
CA GLU A 292 15.18 -18.16 -9.35
C GLU A 292 14.56 -17.01 -8.54
N GLY A 293 13.31 -16.66 -8.79
CA GLY A 293 12.68 -15.47 -8.20
C GLY A 293 11.61 -15.77 -7.16
N ALA A 294 10.85 -14.72 -6.82
CA ALA A 294 9.77 -14.77 -5.85
C ALA A 294 8.71 -15.85 -6.13
N GLY A 295 8.59 -16.31 -7.38
CA GLY A 295 7.68 -17.39 -7.75
C GLY A 295 8.03 -18.70 -7.05
N ALA A 296 9.30 -19.10 -7.14
CA ALA A 296 9.80 -20.31 -6.50
C ALA A 296 9.69 -20.24 -4.97
N GLU A 297 9.99 -19.08 -4.40
CA GLU A 297 9.97 -18.87 -2.95
C GLU A 297 8.55 -18.91 -2.39
N GLN A 298 7.57 -18.33 -3.09
CA GLN A 298 6.23 -18.08 -2.56
C GLN A 298 5.18 -19.07 -3.02
N TYR A 299 5.34 -19.71 -4.19
CA TYR A 299 4.27 -20.49 -4.82
C TYR A 299 4.69 -21.91 -5.19
N SER A 300 5.90 -22.34 -4.87
CA SER A 300 6.37 -23.71 -5.18
C SER A 300 5.52 -24.82 -4.56
N HIS A 301 4.76 -24.53 -3.50
CA HIS A 301 3.82 -25.49 -2.90
C HIS A 301 2.52 -25.64 -3.69
N LEU A 302 2.20 -24.74 -4.62
CA LEU A 302 0.96 -24.74 -5.39
C LEU A 302 1.07 -25.66 -6.62
N ALA A 303 0.04 -26.47 -6.84
CA ALA A 303 0.00 -27.39 -7.97
C ALA A 303 -0.06 -26.64 -9.31
N SER A 304 -0.79 -25.51 -9.36
CA SER A 304 -0.88 -24.68 -10.56
C SER A 304 0.45 -24.02 -10.94
N PHE A 305 1.27 -23.63 -9.95
CA PHE A 305 2.62 -23.13 -10.17
C PHE A 305 3.50 -24.23 -10.79
N ASN A 306 3.59 -25.41 -10.19
CA ASN A 306 4.39 -26.51 -10.73
C ASN A 306 3.93 -26.97 -12.13
N GLY A 307 2.61 -26.89 -12.41
CA GLY A 307 2.03 -27.22 -13.71
C GLY A 307 2.34 -26.23 -14.83
N LEU A 308 2.86 -25.04 -14.51
CA LEU A 308 3.06 -23.95 -15.46
C LEU A 308 4.31 -24.14 -16.34
N ASN A 309 5.35 -24.83 -15.84
CA ASN A 309 6.61 -24.93 -16.56
C ASN A 309 6.52 -25.72 -17.87
N GLN A 310 5.79 -26.83 -17.88
CA GLN A 310 5.67 -27.67 -19.08
C GLN A 310 5.03 -26.92 -20.27
N PRO A 311 3.83 -26.31 -20.15
CA PRO A 311 3.26 -25.53 -21.25
C PRO A 311 4.12 -24.30 -21.60
N HIS A 312 4.75 -23.65 -20.61
CA HIS A 312 5.64 -22.51 -20.85
C HIS A 312 6.87 -22.90 -21.70
N GLN A 313 7.54 -24.00 -21.37
CA GLN A 313 8.62 -24.53 -22.19
C GLN A 313 8.14 -24.87 -23.61
N LEU A 314 6.99 -25.51 -23.74
CA LEU A 314 6.43 -25.89 -25.05
C LEU A 314 6.13 -24.69 -25.94
N VAL A 315 5.69 -23.54 -25.39
CA VAL A 315 5.51 -22.30 -26.18
C VAL A 315 6.83 -21.88 -26.82
N HIS A 316 7.89 -21.76 -26.02
CA HIS A 316 9.19 -21.31 -26.50
C HIS A 316 9.81 -22.32 -27.48
N ASP A 317 9.81 -23.61 -27.13
CA ASP A 317 10.38 -24.66 -27.97
C ASP A 317 9.62 -24.76 -29.31
N SER A 318 8.30 -24.62 -29.31
CA SER A 318 7.49 -24.66 -30.54
C SER A 318 7.72 -23.43 -31.43
N GLY A 319 7.84 -22.23 -30.87
CA GLY A 319 8.18 -21.04 -31.65
C GLY A 319 9.58 -21.13 -32.29
N HIS A 320 10.57 -21.65 -31.55
CA HIS A 320 11.90 -21.96 -32.10
C HIS A 320 11.84 -22.94 -33.26
N HIS A 321 11.14 -24.06 -33.08
CA HIS A 321 11.00 -25.07 -34.13
C HIS A 321 10.23 -24.54 -35.35
N ALA A 322 9.26 -23.64 -35.18
CA ALA A 322 8.55 -23.01 -36.29
C ALA A 322 9.48 -22.16 -37.16
N ILE A 323 10.35 -21.36 -36.54
CA ILE A 323 11.36 -20.54 -37.25
C ILE A 323 12.35 -21.45 -38.01
N GLN A 324 12.83 -22.52 -37.37
CA GLN A 324 13.73 -23.51 -38.00
C GLN A 324 13.08 -24.27 -39.17
N ALA A 325 11.81 -24.65 -39.03
CA ALA A 325 11.04 -25.26 -40.11
C ALA A 325 10.89 -24.31 -41.31
N GLY A 326 10.66 -23.01 -41.03
CA GLY A 326 10.67 -21.97 -42.06
C GLY A 326 12.01 -21.83 -42.77
N GLN A 327 13.12 -21.89 -42.04
CA GLN A 327 14.47 -21.86 -42.62
C GLN A 327 14.76 -23.05 -43.55
N SER A 328 14.25 -24.23 -43.20
CA SER A 328 14.40 -25.45 -44.00
C SER A 328 13.38 -25.58 -45.14
N GLY A 329 12.40 -24.67 -45.21
CA GLY A 329 11.34 -24.67 -46.22
C GLY A 329 10.23 -25.70 -45.98
N ASP A 330 10.22 -26.38 -44.83
CA ASP A 330 9.19 -27.34 -44.46
C ASP A 330 7.93 -26.62 -43.95
N GLN A 331 7.01 -26.33 -44.89
CA GLN A 331 5.77 -25.64 -44.58
C GLN A 331 4.84 -26.46 -43.66
N HIS A 332 4.87 -27.79 -43.74
CA HIS A 332 3.99 -28.62 -42.93
C HIS A 332 4.46 -28.63 -41.47
N ALA A 333 5.76 -28.79 -41.25
CA ALA A 333 6.33 -28.68 -39.91
C ALA A 333 6.15 -27.26 -39.33
N LEU A 334 6.31 -26.20 -40.14
CA LEU A 334 6.10 -24.82 -39.70
C LEU A 334 4.69 -24.63 -39.13
N ILE A 335 3.66 -25.00 -39.89
CA ILE A 335 2.25 -24.85 -39.46
C ILE A 335 2.00 -25.64 -38.17
N LYS A 336 2.46 -26.90 -38.13
CA LYS A 336 2.31 -27.75 -36.95
C LYS A 336 2.95 -27.13 -35.69
N HIS A 337 4.13 -26.52 -35.83
CA HIS A 337 4.81 -25.88 -34.70
C HIS A 337 4.14 -24.57 -34.27
N VAL A 338 3.55 -23.82 -35.21
CA VAL A 338 2.73 -22.64 -34.88
C VAL A 338 1.47 -23.05 -34.10
N GLU A 339 0.75 -24.09 -34.53
CA GLU A 339 -0.43 -24.61 -33.82
C GLU A 339 -0.05 -25.10 -32.41
N ALA A 340 1.04 -25.87 -32.28
CA ALA A 340 1.52 -26.33 -30.98
C ALA A 340 1.92 -25.18 -30.04
N MET A 341 2.46 -24.08 -30.58
CA MET A 341 2.76 -22.87 -29.82
C MET A 341 1.49 -22.20 -29.28
N GLU A 342 0.42 -22.13 -30.08
CA GLU A 342 -0.87 -21.58 -29.66
C GLU A 342 -1.52 -22.42 -28.56
N ASP A 343 -1.63 -23.73 -28.77
CA ASP A 343 -2.23 -24.65 -27.81
C ASP A 343 -1.47 -24.62 -26.46
N ALA A 344 -0.14 -24.63 -26.51
CA ALA A 344 0.70 -24.52 -25.31
C ALA A 344 0.50 -23.17 -24.60
N SER A 345 0.33 -22.09 -25.36
CA SER A 345 0.11 -20.75 -24.81
C SER A 345 -1.23 -20.65 -24.08
N GLU A 346 -2.28 -21.30 -24.58
CA GLU A 346 -3.54 -21.40 -23.83
C GLU A 346 -3.34 -22.14 -22.51
N GLY A 347 -2.52 -23.21 -22.51
CA GLY A 347 -2.13 -23.94 -21.31
C GLY A 347 -1.42 -23.07 -20.27
N VAL A 348 -0.53 -22.17 -20.71
CA VAL A 348 0.13 -21.19 -19.82
C VAL A 348 -0.90 -20.25 -19.20
N VAL A 349 -1.80 -19.66 -20.00
CA VAL A 349 -2.82 -18.72 -19.52
C VAL A 349 -3.74 -19.40 -18.49
N HIS A 350 -4.21 -20.61 -18.78
CA HIS A 350 -5.03 -21.38 -17.84
C HIS A 350 -4.29 -21.68 -16.53
N SER A 351 -3.00 -22.01 -16.60
CA SER A 351 -2.18 -22.28 -15.40
C SER A 351 -2.01 -21.02 -14.56
N ILE A 352 -1.77 -19.87 -15.19
CA ILE A 352 -1.68 -18.58 -14.51
C ILE A 352 -3.01 -18.18 -13.87
N ASP A 353 -4.15 -18.35 -14.56
CA ASP A 353 -5.46 -18.02 -13.99
C ASP A 353 -5.81 -18.89 -12.80
N ARG A 354 -5.48 -20.18 -12.86
CA ARG A 354 -5.62 -21.09 -11.72
C ARG A 354 -4.73 -20.68 -10.56
N LEU A 355 -3.47 -20.33 -10.83
CA LEU A 355 -2.55 -19.84 -9.81
C LEU A 355 -3.09 -18.59 -9.12
N LEU A 356 -3.57 -17.61 -9.89
CA LEU A 356 -4.17 -16.40 -9.35
C LEU A 356 -5.39 -16.71 -8.47
N GLY A 357 -6.21 -17.69 -8.88
CA GLY A 357 -7.34 -18.19 -8.09
C GLY A 357 -6.90 -18.81 -6.77
N GLU A 358 -5.86 -19.65 -6.79
CA GLU A 358 -5.29 -20.29 -5.60
C GLU A 358 -4.72 -19.25 -4.63
N VAL A 359 -3.89 -18.31 -5.12
CA VAL A 359 -3.34 -17.19 -4.33
C VAL A 359 -4.44 -16.35 -3.69
N THR A 360 -5.49 -16.02 -4.44
CA THR A 360 -6.65 -15.28 -3.91
C THR A 360 -7.37 -16.07 -2.82
N SER A 361 -7.47 -17.39 -2.97
CA SER A 361 -8.16 -18.26 -2.03
C SER A 361 -7.38 -18.46 -0.73
N GLU A 362 -6.04 -18.59 -0.79
CA GLU A 362 -5.18 -18.70 0.38
C GLU A 362 -5.25 -17.44 1.23
N GLN A 363 -5.20 -16.25 0.61
CA GLN A 363 -5.36 -15.00 1.33
C GLN A 363 -6.74 -14.84 1.98
N ARG A 364 -7.82 -15.31 1.33
CA ARG A 364 -9.17 -15.28 1.93
C ARG A 364 -9.31 -16.24 3.12
N ARG A 365 -8.59 -17.36 3.12
CA ARG A 365 -8.59 -18.32 4.24
C ARG A 365 -7.76 -17.85 5.43
N ALA A 366 -6.86 -16.89 5.22
CA ALA A 366 -6.10 -16.20 6.26
C ALA A 366 -6.84 -14.96 6.85
N LEU A 367 -8.13 -14.81 6.55
CA LEU A 367 -9.09 -13.90 7.20
C LEU A 367 -9.98 -14.72 8.12
#